data_AF-A0A9E9C728-F1
#
_entry.id   AF-A0A9E9C728-F1
#
_cell.length_a   1.000
_cell.length_b   1.000
_cell.length_c   1.000
_cell.angle_alpha   90.00
_cell.angle_beta   90.00
_cell.angle_gamma   90.00
#
_symmetry.space_group_name_H-M   'P 1'
#
loop_
_entity.id
_entity.type
_entity.pdbx_description
1 polymer ?
#
loop_
_entity_poly.entity_id
_entity_poly.type
_entity_poly.pdbx_seq_one_letter_code
_entity_poly.pdbx_strand_id
1 'polypeptide(L)'
;MPSSSGRDKEVKLIRQANRASATARLMLGKFDDWHEFLKADTIDLENLPRRNLKSGSKDVKRRLSREIEGFCSRNFQNMTERKLAQLYEEIKAHRGFEIPLLEFESQFSPLNPKVLKGRPKHLTVCISLWGLQFKFPEEEMAKDLIEALNIVVEAEASLKDYKSKHHSENKENRIQISKLIRQKSFASRSVVINCFNLIEAYLNGLAWDYVQTNGIEHLSNRKKSLLEDTTQVSTRDKLTKYPMTITGNQLWEEPDDDLEAFISTLKPFRDSLMHPSPFSAPERHGGYDKLSLFYRVDYDTGLLTAKLLVDLVKRIQKHIYGERSVLPVWIDELDQEIQKCWESLESERHNNPVGAD
;
A
#
# COMPACT_ATOMS: atom_id res chain seq x y z
N MET A 1 -50.17 -3.28 8.15
CA MET A 1 -49.10 -4.27 7.92
C MET A 1 -49.33 -5.44 8.87
N PRO A 2 -49.37 -6.70 8.40
CA PRO A 2 -49.66 -7.84 9.27
C PRO A 2 -48.55 -7.97 10.33
N SER A 3 -48.93 -8.14 11.60
CA SER A 3 -48.01 -8.30 12.71
C SER A 3 -47.20 -9.59 12.51
N SER A 4 -45.88 -9.49 12.34
CA SER A 4 -45.03 -10.69 12.19
C SER A 4 -45.24 -11.63 13.39
N SER A 5 -45.35 -12.94 13.14
CA SER A 5 -45.59 -13.91 14.20
C SER A 5 -44.41 -13.94 15.18
N GLY A 6 -44.64 -14.40 16.41
CA GLY A 6 -43.56 -14.54 17.40
C GLY A 6 -42.41 -15.43 16.92
N ARG A 7 -42.71 -16.42 16.06
CA ARG A 7 -41.72 -17.28 15.40
C ARG A 7 -40.85 -16.48 14.43
N ASP A 8 -41.45 -15.67 13.58
CA ASP A 8 -40.71 -14.88 12.57
C ASP A 8 -39.73 -13.92 13.22
N LYS A 9 -40.12 -13.34 14.37
CA LYS A 9 -39.23 -12.47 15.17
C LYS A 9 -38.03 -13.24 15.73
N GLU A 10 -38.24 -14.45 16.24
CA GLU A 10 -37.17 -15.31 16.76
C GLU A 10 -36.22 -15.74 15.63
N VAL A 11 -36.75 -16.19 14.49
CA VAL A 11 -35.97 -16.58 13.30
C VAL A 11 -35.13 -15.41 12.80
N LYS A 12 -35.75 -14.24 12.62
CA LYS A 12 -35.06 -13.04 12.13
C LYS A 12 -33.93 -12.62 13.06
N LEU A 13 -34.15 -12.66 14.38
CA LEU A 13 -33.13 -12.34 15.37
C LEU A 13 -31.94 -13.30 15.27
N ILE A 14 -32.19 -14.61 15.23
CA ILE A 14 -31.12 -15.62 15.16
C ILE A 14 -30.33 -15.49 13.85
N ARG A 15 -31.03 -15.36 12.72
CA ARG A 15 -30.39 -15.19 11.40
C ARG A 15 -29.52 -13.95 11.36
N GLN A 16 -30.01 -12.81 11.85
CA GLN A 16 -29.26 -11.56 11.89
C GLN A 16 -27.99 -11.70 12.74
N ALA A 17 -28.10 -12.26 13.95
CA ALA A 17 -26.95 -12.43 14.84
C ALA A 17 -25.93 -13.42 14.28
N ASN A 18 -26.37 -14.54 13.67
CA ASN A 18 -25.47 -15.51 13.04
C ASN A 18 -24.67 -14.89 11.89
N ARG A 19 -25.34 -14.12 11.02
CA ARG A 19 -24.68 -13.42 9.90
C ARG A 19 -23.71 -12.36 10.39
N ALA A 20 -24.13 -11.52 11.35
CA ALA A 20 -23.27 -10.51 11.94
C ALA A 20 -22.04 -11.14 12.60
N SER A 21 -22.22 -12.25 13.33
CA SER A 21 -21.11 -13.01 13.91
C SER A 21 -20.20 -13.62 12.85
N ALA A 22 -20.74 -14.13 11.73
CA ALA A 22 -19.95 -14.65 10.63
C ALA A 22 -19.12 -13.52 9.99
N THR A 23 -19.71 -12.37 9.70
CA THR A 23 -18.98 -11.20 9.19
C THR A 23 -17.86 -10.79 10.15
N ALA A 24 -18.13 -10.66 11.45
CA ALA A 24 -17.12 -10.32 12.44
C ALA A 24 -15.97 -11.34 12.49
N ARG A 25 -16.28 -12.64 12.44
CA ARG A 25 -15.27 -13.70 12.38
C ARG A 25 -14.45 -13.65 11.09
N LEU A 26 -15.09 -13.36 9.96
CA LEU A 26 -14.42 -13.23 8.68
C LEU A 26 -13.44 -12.07 8.69
N MET A 27 -13.84 -10.91 9.20
CA MET A 27 -12.96 -9.75 9.35
C MET A 27 -11.78 -9.99 10.29
N LEU A 28 -11.86 -11.02 11.14
CA LEU A 28 -10.75 -11.48 12.00
C LEU A 28 -9.92 -12.62 11.38
N GLY A 29 -10.19 -13.04 10.13
CA GLY A 29 -9.48 -14.12 9.46
C GLY A 29 -9.73 -15.50 10.07
N LYS A 30 -10.92 -15.74 10.65
CA LYS A 30 -11.23 -16.98 11.40
C LYS A 30 -11.98 -18.04 10.59
N PHE A 31 -11.79 -18.07 9.28
CA PHE A 31 -12.37 -19.06 8.39
C PHE A 31 -11.29 -19.63 7.48
N ASP A 32 -11.29 -20.94 7.32
CA ASP A 32 -10.37 -21.63 6.40
C ASP A 32 -10.89 -21.60 4.96
N ASP A 33 -12.22 -21.55 4.77
CA ASP A 33 -12.87 -21.53 3.47
C ASP A 33 -14.23 -20.82 3.46
N TRP A 34 -14.75 -20.59 2.25
CA TRP A 34 -16.06 -19.95 2.04
C TRP A 34 -17.25 -20.82 2.47
N HIS A 35 -17.12 -22.15 2.47
CA HIS A 35 -18.22 -23.01 2.91
C HIS A 35 -18.48 -22.82 4.39
N GLU A 36 -17.42 -22.71 5.21
CA GLU A 36 -17.55 -22.43 6.64
C GLU A 36 -18.19 -21.06 6.90
N PHE A 37 -17.80 -20.01 6.16
CA PHE A 37 -18.43 -18.69 6.26
C PHE A 37 -19.94 -18.73 5.93
N LEU A 38 -20.30 -19.46 4.87
CA LEU A 38 -21.69 -19.54 4.39
C LEU A 38 -22.61 -20.41 5.28
N LYS A 39 -22.07 -21.15 6.26
CA LYS A 39 -22.86 -21.95 7.23
C LYS A 39 -23.89 -21.11 8.00
N ALA A 40 -23.68 -19.79 8.11
CA ALA A 40 -24.63 -18.88 8.75
C ALA A 40 -26.03 -18.91 8.09
N ASP A 41 -26.11 -19.29 6.82
CA ASP A 41 -27.36 -19.37 6.04
C ASP A 41 -27.85 -20.79 5.74
N THR A 42 -27.09 -21.83 6.09
CA THR A 42 -27.46 -23.21 5.74
C THR A 42 -28.48 -23.82 6.70
N ILE A 43 -28.72 -23.18 7.86
CA ILE A 43 -29.66 -23.67 8.87
C ILE A 43 -31.08 -23.23 8.50
N ASP A 44 -31.96 -24.21 8.27
CA ASP A 44 -33.40 -24.00 8.06
C ASP A 44 -34.10 -23.66 9.39
N LEU A 45 -34.02 -22.38 9.76
CA LEU A 45 -34.61 -21.85 10.99
C LEU A 45 -36.15 -21.88 10.93
N GLU A 46 -36.73 -21.80 9.73
CA GLU A 46 -38.16 -21.78 9.45
C GLU A 46 -38.86 -23.08 9.81
N ASN A 47 -38.14 -24.21 9.81
CA ASN A 47 -38.67 -25.52 10.18
C ASN A 47 -38.19 -26.05 11.55
N LEU A 48 -37.35 -25.30 12.28
CA LEU A 48 -36.88 -25.73 13.60
C LEU A 48 -37.99 -25.82 14.67
N PRO A 49 -37.95 -26.83 15.58
CA PRO A 49 -38.86 -26.87 16.72
C PRO A 49 -38.84 -25.58 17.54
N ARG A 50 -40.00 -25.08 17.96
CA ARG A 50 -40.12 -23.79 18.67
C ARG A 50 -39.28 -23.71 19.95
N ARG A 51 -39.08 -24.84 20.64
CA ARG A 51 -38.18 -24.93 21.82
C ARG A 51 -36.74 -24.53 21.46
N ASN A 52 -36.25 -24.95 20.30
CA ASN A 52 -34.90 -24.67 19.83
C ASN A 52 -34.76 -23.19 19.41
N LEU A 53 -35.78 -22.63 18.74
CA LEU A 53 -35.81 -21.19 18.42
C LEU A 53 -35.79 -20.31 19.69
N LYS A 54 -36.57 -20.67 20.71
CA LYS A 54 -36.53 -19.96 22.00
C LYS A 54 -35.17 -20.06 22.68
N SER A 55 -34.53 -21.23 22.59
CA SER A 55 -33.18 -21.43 23.14
C SER A 55 -32.15 -20.57 22.38
N GLY A 56 -32.15 -20.59 21.05
CA GLY A 56 -31.28 -19.78 20.22
C GLY A 56 -31.49 -18.28 20.44
N SER A 57 -32.74 -17.82 20.50
CA SER A 57 -33.06 -16.43 20.81
C SER A 57 -32.53 -15.99 22.19
N LYS A 58 -32.57 -16.90 23.20
CA LYS A 58 -31.98 -16.64 24.52
C LYS A 58 -30.44 -16.58 24.47
N ASP A 59 -29.78 -17.47 23.73
CA ASP A 59 -28.32 -17.43 23.56
C ASP A 59 -27.88 -16.14 22.87
N VAL A 60 -28.59 -15.73 21.81
CA VAL A 60 -28.32 -14.48 21.10
C VAL A 60 -28.36 -13.29 22.08
N LYS A 61 -29.46 -13.15 22.83
CA LYS A 61 -29.64 -12.04 23.76
C LYS A 61 -28.67 -12.04 24.94
N ARG A 62 -28.24 -13.21 25.40
CA ARG A 62 -27.36 -13.34 26.59
C ARG A 62 -25.89 -13.20 26.24
N ARG A 63 -25.48 -13.71 25.08
CA ARG A 63 -24.07 -13.90 24.74
C ARG A 63 -23.73 -13.31 23.38
N LEU A 64 -24.32 -13.81 22.29
CA LEU A 64 -23.85 -13.49 20.94
C LEU A 64 -23.96 -11.99 20.62
N SER A 65 -25.06 -11.34 20.97
CA SER A 65 -25.21 -9.89 20.75
C SER A 65 -24.15 -9.08 21.52
N ARG A 66 -23.77 -9.50 22.74
CA ARG A 66 -22.69 -8.83 23.49
C ARG A 66 -21.32 -9.01 22.84
N GLU A 67 -21.04 -10.19 22.32
CA GLU A 67 -19.81 -10.46 21.57
C GLU A 67 -19.74 -9.60 20.29
N ILE A 68 -20.86 -9.50 19.56
CA ILE A 68 -20.99 -8.68 18.36
C ILE A 68 -20.85 -7.19 18.71
N GLU A 69 -21.53 -6.70 19.74
CA GLU A 69 -21.40 -5.31 20.23
C GLU A 69 -19.97 -4.99 20.65
N GLY A 70 -19.30 -5.93 21.33
CA GLY A 70 -17.89 -5.82 21.70
C GLY A 70 -16.95 -5.78 20.49
N PHE A 71 -17.29 -6.48 19.40
CA PHE A 71 -16.57 -6.34 18.13
C PHE A 71 -16.85 -4.99 17.45
N CYS A 72 -18.12 -4.59 17.37
CA CYS A 72 -18.53 -3.32 16.76
C CYS A 72 -17.85 -2.12 17.43
N SER A 73 -17.97 -2.00 18.76
CA SER A 73 -17.44 -0.88 19.54
C SER A 73 -15.91 -0.75 19.48
N ARG A 74 -15.19 -1.87 19.31
CA ARG A 74 -13.73 -1.86 19.19
C ARG A 74 -13.25 -1.41 17.80
N ASN A 75 -13.98 -1.73 16.75
CA ASN A 75 -13.51 -1.53 15.37
C ASN A 75 -14.19 -0.38 14.64
N PHE A 76 -15.38 0.04 15.07
CA PHE A 76 -16.21 1.04 14.39
C PHE A 76 -16.82 2.01 15.39
N GLN A 77 -17.25 3.17 14.89
CA GLN A 77 -17.88 4.19 15.73
C GLN A 77 -19.36 3.87 16.00
N ASN A 78 -20.13 3.52 14.96
CA ASN A 78 -21.59 3.35 15.02
C ASN A 78 -22.08 2.10 14.28
N MET A 79 -21.25 1.06 14.21
CA MET A 79 -21.63 -0.22 13.58
C MET A 79 -22.64 -0.95 14.45
N THR A 80 -23.68 -1.50 13.82
CA THR A 80 -24.73 -2.26 14.51
C THR A 80 -24.72 -3.71 14.03
N GLU A 81 -25.29 -4.61 14.83
CA GLU A 81 -25.51 -6.02 14.44
C GLU A 81 -26.23 -6.12 13.08
N ARG A 82 -27.25 -5.28 12.87
CA ARG A 82 -28.00 -5.22 11.61
C ARG A 82 -27.12 -4.85 10.42
N LYS A 83 -26.23 -3.87 10.56
CA LYS A 83 -25.33 -3.43 9.49
C LYS A 83 -24.26 -4.49 9.18
N LEU A 84 -23.73 -5.19 10.18
CA LEU A 84 -22.84 -6.33 9.95
C LEU A 84 -23.54 -7.50 9.24
N ALA A 85 -24.81 -7.74 9.57
CA ALA A 85 -25.62 -8.74 8.88
C ALA A 85 -25.99 -8.34 7.44
N GLN A 86 -26.04 -7.03 7.13
CA GLN A 86 -26.18 -6.54 5.76
C GLN A 86 -24.87 -6.72 4.99
N LEU A 87 -23.74 -6.35 5.58
CA LEU A 87 -22.41 -6.55 5.00
C LEU A 87 -22.13 -8.02 4.66
N TYR A 88 -22.68 -8.97 5.44
CA TYR A 88 -22.63 -10.39 5.12
C TYR A 88 -23.19 -10.70 3.73
N GLU A 89 -24.32 -10.09 3.33
CA GLU A 89 -24.95 -10.37 2.04
C GLU A 89 -24.10 -9.84 0.88
N GLU A 90 -23.50 -8.66 1.04
CA GLU A 90 -22.57 -8.10 0.04
C GLU A 90 -21.34 -9.01 -0.13
N ILE A 91 -20.73 -9.44 0.98
CA ILE A 91 -19.58 -10.37 0.94
C ILE A 91 -19.98 -11.69 0.29
N LYS A 92 -21.15 -12.23 0.63
CA LYS A 92 -21.65 -13.50 0.11
C LYS A 92 -21.90 -13.44 -1.39
N ALA A 93 -22.37 -12.31 -1.92
CA ALA A 93 -22.66 -12.15 -3.35
C ALA A 93 -21.41 -12.35 -4.22
N HIS A 94 -20.24 -11.95 -3.73
CA HIS A 94 -19.00 -11.94 -4.50
C HIS A 94 -17.87 -12.81 -3.94
N ARG A 95 -18.09 -13.50 -2.80
CA ARG A 95 -17.05 -14.22 -2.06
C ARG A 95 -15.84 -13.33 -1.78
N GLY A 96 -16.13 -12.21 -1.14
CA GLY A 96 -15.18 -11.14 -0.89
C GLY A 96 -15.89 -9.80 -0.99
N PHE A 97 -15.22 -8.75 -0.56
CA PHE A 97 -15.77 -7.41 -0.60
C PHE A 97 -14.64 -6.39 -0.69
N GLU A 98 -14.69 -5.51 -1.68
CA GLU A 98 -13.69 -4.46 -1.89
C GLU A 98 -14.42 -3.16 -2.26
N ILE A 99 -14.18 -2.09 -1.50
CA ILE A 99 -14.85 -0.80 -1.70
C ILE A 99 -14.00 0.35 -1.15
N PRO A 100 -14.03 1.57 -1.72
CA PRO A 100 -13.34 2.73 -1.15
C PRO A 100 -13.80 3.04 0.28
N LEU A 101 -12.90 3.55 1.13
CA LEU A 101 -13.19 3.83 2.55
C LEU A 101 -14.42 4.73 2.71
N LEU A 102 -14.47 5.87 2.02
CA LEU A 102 -15.58 6.82 2.15
C LEU A 102 -16.93 6.18 1.82
N GLU A 103 -16.95 5.29 0.82
CA GLU A 103 -18.15 4.57 0.44
C GLU A 103 -18.51 3.50 1.48
N PHE A 104 -17.53 2.76 2.01
CA PHE A 104 -17.74 1.83 3.13
C PHE A 104 -18.35 2.53 4.35
N GLU A 105 -17.82 3.69 4.72
CA GLU A 105 -18.26 4.43 5.91
C GLU A 105 -19.67 4.99 5.73
N SER A 106 -20.01 5.42 4.51
CA SER A 106 -21.35 5.88 4.14
C SER A 106 -22.39 4.75 4.16
N GLN A 107 -22.06 3.59 3.55
CA GLN A 107 -22.98 2.46 3.46
C GLN A 107 -23.15 1.72 4.79
N PHE A 108 -22.05 1.52 5.53
CA PHE A 108 -22.03 0.73 6.76
C PHE A 108 -21.76 1.59 7.97
N SER A 109 -20.50 1.86 8.29
CA SER A 109 -20.16 2.68 9.46
C SER A 109 -18.74 3.19 9.37
N PRO A 110 -18.47 4.41 9.87
CA PRO A 110 -17.11 4.87 10.12
C PRO A 110 -16.30 3.88 10.94
N LEU A 111 -15.04 3.69 10.54
CA LEU A 111 -14.08 2.91 11.30
C LEU A 111 -13.59 3.72 12.50
N ASN A 112 -13.14 3.01 13.54
CA ASN A 112 -12.49 3.68 14.65
C ASN A 112 -11.15 4.27 14.21
N PRO A 113 -10.81 5.52 14.57
CA PRO A 113 -9.55 6.15 14.15
C PRO A 113 -8.31 5.35 14.53
N LYS A 114 -8.37 4.58 15.63
CA LYS A 114 -7.29 3.67 16.05
C LYS A 114 -7.00 2.56 15.05
N VAL A 115 -8.01 2.08 14.33
CA VAL A 115 -7.90 1.06 13.28
C VAL A 115 -7.26 1.65 12.02
N LEU A 116 -7.48 2.94 11.76
CA LEU A 116 -6.96 3.67 10.60
C LEU A 116 -5.61 4.36 10.85
N LYS A 117 -4.98 4.14 12.01
CA LYS A 117 -3.73 4.84 12.37
C LYS A 117 -2.65 4.63 11.30
N GLY A 118 -2.13 5.74 10.76
CA GLY A 118 -1.08 5.75 9.75
C GLY A 118 -1.54 5.39 8.33
N ARG A 119 -2.85 5.23 8.10
CA ARG A 119 -3.44 4.92 6.80
C ARG A 119 -4.10 6.15 6.17
N PRO A 120 -4.03 6.32 4.86
CA PRO A 120 -4.61 7.48 4.19
C PRO A 120 -6.12 7.33 4.00
N LYS A 121 -6.83 8.44 3.78
CA LYS A 121 -8.29 8.44 3.59
C LYS A 121 -8.74 7.84 2.25
N HIS A 122 -7.87 7.79 1.23
CA HIS A 122 -8.16 7.21 -0.08
C HIS A 122 -8.01 5.68 -0.13
N LEU A 123 -7.85 5.01 1.02
CA LEU A 123 -7.71 3.56 1.04
C LEU A 123 -8.97 2.82 0.58
N THR A 124 -8.77 1.57 0.18
CA THR A 124 -9.82 0.59 -0.12
C THR A 124 -9.94 -0.39 1.04
N VAL A 125 -11.17 -0.60 1.51
CA VAL A 125 -11.51 -1.63 2.48
C VAL A 125 -11.68 -2.95 1.75
N CYS A 126 -10.90 -3.96 2.13
CA CYS A 126 -10.96 -5.30 1.56
C CYS A 126 -11.32 -6.31 2.65
N ILE A 127 -12.32 -7.17 2.42
CA ILE A 127 -12.68 -8.26 3.31
C ILE A 127 -12.63 -9.56 2.52
N SER A 128 -11.79 -10.49 2.98
CA SER A 128 -11.62 -11.82 2.38
C SER A 128 -11.49 -12.88 3.48
N LEU A 129 -11.19 -14.13 3.11
CA LEU A 129 -10.85 -15.18 4.08
C LEU A 129 -9.65 -14.80 4.97
N TRP A 130 -8.79 -13.90 4.49
CA TRP A 130 -7.62 -13.40 5.22
C TRP A 130 -7.92 -12.25 6.20
N GLY A 131 -9.19 -11.93 6.43
CA GLY A 131 -9.56 -10.85 7.35
C GLY A 131 -9.96 -9.56 6.67
N LEU A 132 -10.13 -8.53 7.52
CA LEU A 132 -10.21 -7.14 7.12
C LEU A 132 -8.81 -6.63 6.79
N GLN A 133 -8.65 -6.11 5.58
CA GLN A 133 -7.43 -5.53 5.06
C GLN A 133 -7.73 -4.11 4.56
N PHE A 134 -6.71 -3.27 4.57
CA PHE A 134 -6.75 -1.94 4.00
C PHE A 134 -5.69 -1.87 2.91
N LYS A 135 -6.12 -1.63 1.67
CA LYS A 135 -5.22 -1.55 0.52
C LYS A 135 -5.16 -0.12 0.03
N PHE A 136 -3.97 0.34 -0.31
CA PHE A 136 -3.75 1.60 -1.00
C PHE A 136 -2.42 1.54 -1.75
N PRO A 137 -2.27 2.25 -2.88
CA PRO A 137 -1.16 2.05 -3.81
C PRO A 137 0.22 2.21 -3.17
N GLU A 138 0.38 3.15 -2.24
CA GLU A 138 1.66 3.46 -1.62
C GLU A 138 2.22 2.27 -0.81
N GLU A 139 1.37 1.53 -0.09
CA GLU A 139 1.81 0.35 0.67
C GLU A 139 2.23 -0.80 -0.26
N GLU A 140 1.49 -1.04 -1.34
CA GLU A 140 1.83 -2.08 -2.33
C GLU A 140 3.16 -1.75 -3.02
N MET A 141 3.34 -0.50 -3.47
CA MET A 141 4.58 -0.06 -4.12
C MET A 141 5.79 -0.08 -3.16
N ALA A 142 5.58 0.22 -1.88
CA ALA A 142 6.63 0.10 -0.86
C ALA A 142 7.05 -1.36 -0.66
N LYS A 143 6.11 -2.31 -0.65
CA LYS A 143 6.41 -3.75 -0.58
C LYS A 143 7.10 -4.26 -1.83
N ASP A 144 6.67 -3.81 -3.02
CA ASP A 144 7.34 -4.15 -4.28
C ASP A 144 8.78 -3.61 -4.32
N LEU A 145 9.01 -2.44 -3.72
CA LEU A 145 10.33 -1.84 -3.58
C LEU A 145 11.22 -2.68 -2.64
N ILE A 146 10.70 -3.10 -1.48
CA ILE A 146 11.37 -4.01 -0.54
C ILE A 146 11.77 -5.32 -1.23
N GLU A 147 10.83 -5.95 -1.95
CA GLU A 147 11.09 -7.20 -2.64
C GLU A 147 12.17 -7.04 -3.72
N ALA A 148 12.12 -5.94 -4.49
CA ALA A 148 13.14 -5.65 -5.47
C ALA A 148 14.53 -5.45 -4.83
N LEU A 149 14.61 -4.74 -3.69
CA LEU A 149 15.87 -4.57 -2.95
C LEU A 149 16.43 -5.94 -2.51
N ASN A 150 15.59 -6.79 -1.92
CA ASN A 150 15.98 -8.14 -1.49
C ASN A 150 16.53 -8.97 -2.65
N ILE A 151 15.86 -8.99 -3.80
CA ILE A 151 16.31 -9.72 -4.98
C ILE A 151 17.68 -9.20 -5.46
N VAL A 152 17.91 -7.89 -5.46
CA VAL A 152 19.22 -7.34 -5.87
C VAL A 152 20.32 -7.77 -4.91
N VAL A 153 20.09 -7.66 -3.59
CA VAL A 153 21.07 -8.03 -2.56
C VAL A 153 21.43 -9.51 -2.65
N GLU A 154 20.42 -10.38 -2.75
CA GLU A 154 20.63 -11.83 -2.90
C GLU A 154 21.40 -12.18 -4.18
N ALA A 155 21.04 -11.55 -5.30
CA ALA A 155 21.71 -11.76 -6.58
C ALA A 155 23.16 -11.26 -6.53
N GLU A 156 23.42 -10.12 -5.90
CA GLU A 156 24.77 -9.56 -5.78
C GLU A 156 25.64 -10.41 -4.86
N ALA A 157 25.13 -10.80 -3.69
CA ALA A 157 25.81 -11.70 -2.76
C ALA A 157 26.19 -13.02 -3.46
N SER A 158 25.25 -13.61 -4.20
CA SER A 158 25.47 -14.85 -4.95
C SER A 158 26.47 -14.68 -6.11
N LEU A 159 26.58 -13.48 -6.69
CA LEU A 159 27.53 -13.21 -7.77
C LEU A 159 28.97 -13.07 -7.28
N LYS A 160 29.20 -12.73 -6.00
CA LYS A 160 30.56 -12.54 -5.44
C LYS A 160 31.44 -13.78 -5.58
N ASP A 161 30.88 -14.96 -5.33
CA ASP A 161 31.60 -16.25 -5.42
C ASP A 161 32.11 -16.56 -6.83
N TYR A 162 31.47 -15.96 -7.84
CA TYR A 162 31.87 -16.13 -9.24
C TYR A 162 32.83 -15.02 -9.70
N LYS A 163 32.67 -13.79 -9.18
CA LYS A 163 33.53 -12.64 -9.52
C LYS A 163 34.99 -12.84 -9.11
N SER A 164 35.24 -13.58 -8.02
CA SER A 164 36.59 -13.87 -7.52
C SER A 164 37.33 -14.97 -8.31
N LYS A 165 36.63 -15.70 -9.19
CA LYS A 165 37.19 -16.81 -9.97
C LYS A 165 37.52 -16.40 -11.40
N HIS A 166 38.51 -17.06 -12.01
CA HIS A 166 38.84 -16.81 -13.41
C HIS A 166 37.70 -17.29 -14.32
N HIS A 167 37.45 -16.60 -15.45
CA HIS A 167 36.35 -16.94 -16.36
C HIS A 167 36.37 -18.40 -16.88
N SER A 168 37.54 -19.00 -16.97
CA SER A 168 37.72 -20.42 -17.34
C SER A 168 37.09 -21.37 -16.33
N GLU A 169 37.10 -21.03 -15.05
CA GLU A 169 36.56 -21.83 -13.94
C GLU A 169 35.03 -21.72 -13.85
N ASN A 170 34.45 -20.68 -14.45
CA ASN A 170 33.02 -20.41 -14.42
C ASN A 170 32.26 -20.98 -15.63
N LYS A 171 32.91 -21.78 -16.49
CA LYS A 171 32.29 -22.29 -17.73
C LYS A 171 31.03 -23.12 -17.48
N GLU A 172 31.04 -23.97 -16.46
CA GLU A 172 29.90 -24.83 -16.10
C GLU A 172 28.77 -24.03 -15.43
N ASN A 173 29.10 -22.91 -14.78
CA ASN A 173 28.16 -22.06 -14.06
C ASN A 173 27.52 -20.97 -14.93
N ARG A 174 27.80 -20.92 -16.23
CA ARG A 174 27.36 -19.83 -17.14
C ARG A 174 25.86 -19.57 -17.09
N ILE A 175 25.03 -20.61 -17.06
CA ILE A 175 23.57 -20.47 -17.03
C ILE A 175 23.12 -19.81 -15.71
N GLN A 176 23.68 -20.25 -14.59
CA GLN A 176 23.37 -19.72 -13.26
C GLN A 176 23.85 -18.28 -13.11
N ILE A 177 25.10 -17.98 -13.50
CA ILE A 177 25.63 -16.61 -13.51
C ILE A 177 24.75 -15.68 -14.35
N SER A 178 24.34 -16.15 -15.55
CA SER A 178 23.45 -15.40 -16.43
C SER A 178 22.07 -15.13 -15.79
N LYS A 179 21.53 -16.09 -15.04
CA LYS A 179 20.29 -15.91 -14.27
C LYS A 179 20.45 -14.84 -13.20
N LEU A 180 21.52 -14.91 -12.41
CA LEU A 180 21.80 -13.93 -11.35
C LEU A 180 21.99 -12.52 -11.90
N ILE A 181 22.72 -12.37 -13.01
CA ILE A 181 22.87 -11.07 -13.70
C ILE A 181 21.50 -10.53 -14.14
N ARG A 182 20.65 -11.38 -14.73
CA ARG A 182 19.29 -10.97 -15.12
C ARG A 182 18.44 -10.56 -13.93
N GLN A 183 18.51 -11.30 -12.82
CA GLN A 183 17.78 -10.97 -11.58
C GLN A 183 18.25 -9.63 -11.02
N LYS A 184 19.57 -9.43 -10.91
CA LYS A 184 20.16 -8.16 -10.50
C LYS A 184 19.66 -7.00 -11.37
N SER A 185 19.81 -7.11 -12.69
CA SER A 185 19.39 -6.04 -13.61
C SER A 185 17.88 -5.80 -13.60
N PHE A 186 17.06 -6.84 -13.50
CA PHE A 186 15.61 -6.71 -13.37
C PHE A 186 15.27 -5.93 -12.10
N ALA A 187 15.78 -6.38 -10.97
CA ALA A 187 15.40 -5.84 -9.68
C ALA A 187 15.96 -4.42 -9.48
N SER A 188 17.18 -4.11 -9.96
CA SER A 188 17.71 -2.73 -9.95
C SER A 188 16.81 -1.75 -10.73
N ARG A 189 16.29 -2.16 -11.90
CA ARG A 189 15.32 -1.35 -12.65
C ARG A 189 13.99 -1.23 -11.90
N SER A 190 13.50 -2.32 -11.31
CA SER A 190 12.27 -2.33 -10.52
C SER A 190 12.35 -1.40 -9.31
N VAL A 191 13.49 -1.34 -8.61
CA VAL A 191 13.73 -0.40 -7.50
C VAL A 191 13.49 1.04 -7.95
N VAL A 192 14.12 1.47 -9.05
CA VAL A 192 13.98 2.86 -9.55
C VAL A 192 12.55 3.16 -10.01
N ILE A 193 11.91 2.23 -10.72
CA ILE A 193 10.51 2.38 -11.18
C ILE A 193 9.57 2.49 -9.97
N ASN A 194 9.72 1.62 -8.97
CA ASN A 194 8.89 1.65 -7.77
C ASN A 194 9.11 2.91 -6.94
N CYS A 195 10.34 3.44 -6.88
CA CYS A 195 10.57 4.73 -6.24
C CYS A 195 9.79 5.86 -6.92
N PHE A 196 9.76 5.88 -8.26
CA PHE A 196 8.99 6.84 -9.03
C PHE A 196 7.48 6.70 -8.81
N ASN A 197 6.97 5.49 -8.92
CA ASN A 197 5.54 5.22 -8.75
C ASN A 197 5.09 5.55 -7.32
N LEU A 198 5.91 5.20 -6.31
CA LEU A 198 5.61 5.44 -4.90
C LEU A 198 5.55 6.93 -4.57
N ILE A 199 6.52 7.74 -5.01
CA ILE A 199 6.46 9.19 -4.78
C ILE A 199 5.27 9.82 -5.50
N GLU A 200 4.95 9.36 -6.71
CA GLU A 200 3.81 9.86 -7.46
C GLU A 200 2.49 9.51 -6.77
N ALA A 201 2.32 8.26 -6.35
CA ALA A 201 1.14 7.80 -5.62
C ALA A 201 0.97 8.60 -4.32
N TYR A 202 2.04 8.76 -3.52
CA TYR A 202 2.03 9.54 -2.28
C TYR A 202 1.61 10.99 -2.52
N LEU A 203 2.21 11.68 -3.49
CA LEU A 203 1.89 13.08 -3.79
C LEU A 203 0.45 13.24 -4.30
N ASN A 204 -0.02 12.33 -5.14
CA ASN A 204 -1.41 12.32 -5.61
C ASN A 204 -2.38 12.06 -4.44
N GLY A 205 -2.02 11.17 -3.51
CA GLY A 205 -2.78 10.91 -2.29
C GLY A 205 -2.88 12.15 -1.39
N LEU A 206 -1.79 12.90 -1.22
CA LEU A 206 -1.79 14.18 -0.49
C LEU A 206 -2.72 15.22 -1.13
N ALA A 207 -2.65 15.37 -2.46
CA ALA A 207 -3.53 16.28 -3.17
C ALA A 207 -5.00 15.88 -3.01
N TRP A 208 -5.31 14.60 -3.16
CA TRP A 208 -6.65 14.08 -2.98
C TRP A 208 -7.18 14.33 -1.56
N ASP A 209 -6.40 14.01 -0.51
CA ASP A 209 -6.81 14.20 0.89
C ASP A 209 -7.08 15.68 1.21
N TYR A 210 -6.25 16.59 0.69
CA TYR A 210 -6.44 18.02 0.83
C TYR A 210 -7.74 18.48 0.16
N VAL A 211 -7.97 18.09 -1.10
CA VAL A 211 -9.19 18.46 -1.86
C VAL A 211 -10.44 17.99 -1.12
N GLN A 212 -10.44 16.77 -0.59
CA GLN A 212 -11.58 16.23 0.14
C GLN A 212 -11.81 16.88 1.52
N THR A 213 -10.75 17.34 2.19
CA THR A 213 -10.84 17.84 3.57
C THR A 213 -11.08 19.35 3.62
N ASN A 214 -10.42 20.11 2.76
CA ASN A 214 -10.40 21.57 2.82
C ASN A 214 -11.27 22.22 1.75
N GLY A 215 -11.73 21.45 0.75
CA GLY A 215 -12.23 22.03 -0.49
C GLY A 215 -11.13 22.75 -1.26
N ILE A 216 -11.50 23.35 -2.38
CA ILE A 216 -10.57 24.05 -3.26
C ILE A 216 -11.04 25.46 -3.62
N GLU A 217 -12.24 25.85 -3.19
CA GLU A 217 -12.94 27.06 -3.61
C GLU A 217 -12.12 28.33 -3.34
N HIS A 218 -11.34 28.32 -2.25
CA HIS A 218 -10.45 29.41 -1.83
C HIS A 218 -9.12 29.48 -2.61
N LEU A 219 -8.79 28.46 -3.40
CA LEU A 219 -7.55 28.42 -4.17
C LEU A 219 -7.68 29.20 -5.49
N SER A 220 -6.56 29.71 -6.00
CA SER A 220 -6.49 30.25 -7.36
C SER A 220 -6.64 29.13 -8.39
N ASN A 221 -7.15 29.44 -9.59
CA ASN A 221 -7.34 28.44 -10.67
C ASN A 221 -6.06 27.65 -10.97
N ARG A 222 -4.89 28.31 -10.89
CA ARG A 222 -3.59 27.64 -11.06
C ARG A 222 -3.33 26.59 -9.97
N LYS A 223 -3.66 26.89 -8.71
CA LYS A 223 -3.51 25.97 -7.59
C LYS A 223 -4.57 24.84 -7.62
N LYS A 224 -5.78 25.12 -8.11
CA LYS A 224 -6.81 24.10 -8.36
C LYS A 224 -6.34 23.07 -9.39
N SER A 225 -5.97 23.52 -10.59
CA SER A 225 -5.46 22.65 -11.66
C SER A 225 -4.22 21.87 -11.22
N LEU A 226 -3.33 22.48 -10.41
CA LEU A 226 -2.18 21.78 -9.84
C LEU A 226 -2.57 20.54 -8.99
N LEU A 227 -3.65 20.62 -8.22
CA LEU A 227 -4.11 19.54 -7.33
C LEU A 227 -5.12 18.58 -7.99
N GLU A 228 -5.92 19.06 -8.95
CA GLU A 228 -6.95 18.26 -9.63
C GLU A 228 -6.42 17.55 -10.89
N ASP A 229 -5.64 18.24 -11.74
CA ASP A 229 -5.12 17.72 -13.01
C ASP A 229 -3.80 16.95 -12.81
N THR A 230 -3.82 15.98 -11.89
CA THR A 230 -2.63 15.23 -11.46
C THR A 230 -1.89 14.53 -12.60
N THR A 231 -2.53 14.28 -13.75
CA THR A 231 -1.93 13.63 -14.93
C THR A 231 -1.09 14.57 -15.81
N GLN A 232 -1.31 15.88 -15.74
CA GLN A 232 -0.58 16.87 -16.55
C GLN A 232 0.57 17.54 -15.79
N VAL A 233 0.58 17.44 -14.47
CA VAL A 233 1.60 18.04 -13.61
C VAL A 233 2.80 17.10 -13.51
N SER A 234 3.99 17.62 -13.81
CA SER A 234 5.22 16.84 -13.65
C SER A 234 5.51 16.50 -12.20
N THR A 235 6.15 15.37 -11.92
CA THR A 235 6.56 14.96 -10.56
C THR A 235 7.40 16.01 -9.85
N ARG A 236 8.30 16.72 -10.57
CA ARG A 236 9.07 17.85 -10.03
C ARG A 236 8.16 18.97 -9.53
N ASP A 237 7.14 19.31 -10.32
CA ASP A 237 6.16 20.32 -9.94
C ASP A 237 5.32 19.86 -8.73
N LYS A 238 4.93 18.58 -8.68
CA LYS A 238 4.22 18.03 -7.52
C LYS A 238 5.07 18.15 -6.25
N LEU A 239 6.33 17.67 -6.29
CA LEU A 239 7.28 17.75 -5.18
C LEU A 239 7.50 19.18 -4.68
N THR A 240 7.72 20.12 -5.59
CA THR A 240 8.05 21.51 -5.24
C THR A 240 6.84 22.32 -4.81
N LYS A 241 5.68 22.13 -5.46
CA LYS A 241 4.52 23.03 -5.31
C LYS A 241 3.42 22.47 -4.42
N TYR A 242 3.26 21.15 -4.27
CA TYR A 242 2.19 20.59 -3.42
C TYR A 242 2.36 20.99 -1.96
N PRO A 243 3.55 20.85 -1.32
CA PRO A 243 3.71 21.19 0.09
C PRO A 243 3.35 22.65 0.39
N MET A 244 3.80 23.58 -0.45
CA MET A 244 3.47 25.02 -0.33
C MET A 244 2.00 25.30 -0.62
N THR A 245 1.39 24.61 -1.58
CA THR A 245 -0.02 24.81 -1.91
C THR A 245 -0.93 24.33 -0.78
N ILE A 246 -0.59 23.20 -0.16
CA ILE A 246 -1.34 22.56 0.93
C ILE A 246 -1.20 23.36 2.24
N THR A 247 0.02 23.78 2.60
CA THR A 247 0.29 24.41 3.90
C THR A 247 0.30 25.93 3.87
N GLY A 248 0.45 26.54 2.69
CA GLY A 248 0.73 27.97 2.53
C GLY A 248 2.21 28.36 2.78
N ASN A 249 3.04 27.42 3.23
CA ASN A 249 4.43 27.67 3.62
C ASN A 249 5.42 26.94 2.71
N GLN A 250 6.55 27.59 2.42
CA GLN A 250 7.63 26.98 1.65
C GLN A 250 8.27 25.82 2.44
N LEU A 251 8.44 24.66 1.79
CA LEU A 251 9.18 23.52 2.35
C LEU A 251 10.67 23.57 1.97
N TRP A 252 10.94 23.81 0.69
CA TRP A 252 12.29 23.73 0.13
C TRP A 252 12.94 25.11 0.13
N GLU A 253 14.16 25.19 0.66
CA GLU A 253 15.07 26.30 0.42
C GLU A 253 15.70 26.11 -0.96
N GLU A 254 15.83 27.16 -1.78
CA GLU A 254 16.44 27.03 -3.10
C GLU A 254 17.93 27.44 -3.05
N PRO A 255 18.89 26.55 -3.37
CA PRO A 255 18.73 25.14 -3.79
C PRO A 255 18.58 24.15 -2.61
N ASP A 256 17.86 23.05 -2.83
CA ASP A 256 17.75 21.93 -1.89
C ASP A 256 18.47 20.69 -2.45
N ASP A 257 19.56 20.29 -1.80
CA ASP A 257 20.46 19.27 -2.33
C ASP A 257 19.79 17.89 -2.43
N ASP A 258 19.00 17.47 -1.44
CA ASP A 258 18.33 16.16 -1.44
C ASP A 258 17.27 16.08 -2.55
N LEU A 259 16.48 17.15 -2.71
CA LEU A 259 15.45 17.22 -3.75
C LEU A 259 16.09 17.18 -5.15
N GLU A 260 17.14 17.97 -5.38
CA GLU A 260 17.83 17.98 -6.66
C GLU A 260 18.57 16.66 -6.90
N ALA A 261 19.17 16.05 -5.89
CA ALA A 261 19.77 14.71 -5.98
C ALA A 261 18.72 13.66 -6.38
N PHE A 262 17.53 13.69 -5.78
CA PHE A 262 16.46 12.75 -6.11
C PHE A 262 15.98 12.95 -7.55
N ILE A 263 15.69 14.19 -7.96
CA ILE A 263 15.21 14.48 -9.32
C ILE A 263 16.26 14.14 -10.36
N SER A 264 17.52 14.50 -10.12
CA SER A 264 18.63 14.25 -11.05
C SER A 264 18.94 12.76 -11.19
N THR A 265 18.83 11.99 -10.11
CA THR A 265 18.97 10.53 -10.15
C THR A 265 17.81 9.92 -10.91
N LEU A 266 16.57 10.30 -10.61
CA LEU A 266 15.38 9.62 -11.12
C LEU A 266 15.07 9.95 -12.60
N LYS A 267 15.23 11.21 -13.02
CA LYS A 267 14.78 11.69 -14.34
C LYS A 267 15.37 10.93 -15.53
N PRO A 268 16.71 10.69 -15.60
CA PRO A 268 17.30 9.98 -16.74
C PRO A 268 16.81 8.53 -16.84
N PHE A 269 16.62 7.86 -15.69
CA PHE A 269 16.20 6.45 -15.67
C PHE A 269 14.72 6.29 -15.93
N ARG A 270 13.84 7.14 -15.37
CA ARG A 270 12.39 7.06 -15.61
C ARG A 270 12.06 6.99 -17.10
N ASP A 271 12.58 7.94 -17.87
CA ASP A 271 12.30 8.04 -19.31
C ASP A 271 12.88 6.88 -20.11
N SER A 272 13.95 6.26 -19.61
CA SER A 272 14.61 5.11 -20.22
C SER A 272 13.89 3.80 -19.88
N LEU A 273 13.31 3.70 -18.67
CA LEU A 273 12.64 2.51 -18.16
C LEU A 273 11.16 2.44 -18.55
N MET A 274 10.45 3.57 -18.52
CA MET A 274 9.03 3.64 -18.87
C MET A 274 8.78 3.75 -20.37
N HIS A 275 9.74 4.33 -21.11
CA HIS A 275 9.67 4.52 -22.55
C HIS A 275 10.96 4.02 -23.22
N PRO A 276 11.25 2.71 -23.12
CA PRO A 276 12.50 2.15 -23.63
C PRO A 276 12.59 2.34 -25.15
N SER A 277 13.76 2.79 -25.60
CA SER A 277 14.12 2.90 -27.01
C SER A 277 15.21 1.88 -27.32
N PRO A 278 15.08 1.06 -28.37
CA PRO A 278 16.13 0.12 -28.77
C PRO A 278 17.31 0.83 -29.48
N PHE A 279 17.24 2.15 -29.68
CA PHE A 279 18.24 2.93 -30.43
C PHE A 279 18.97 3.90 -29.52
N SER A 280 20.30 3.97 -29.68
CA SER A 280 21.09 5.08 -29.15
C SER A 280 20.83 6.32 -30.01
N ALA A 281 20.07 7.26 -29.47
CA ALA A 281 19.74 8.53 -30.14
C ALA A 281 19.78 9.69 -29.13
N PRO A 282 20.95 10.03 -28.56
CA PRO A 282 21.06 11.04 -27.50
C PRO A 282 20.51 12.40 -27.91
N GLU A 283 20.69 12.79 -29.17
CA GLU A 283 20.20 14.06 -29.73
C GLU A 283 18.69 14.21 -29.70
N ARG A 284 17.94 13.09 -29.72
CA ARG A 284 16.46 13.10 -29.66
C ARG A 284 15.92 13.13 -28.23
N HIS A 285 16.78 12.97 -27.23
CA HIS A 285 16.38 12.75 -25.83
C HIS A 285 17.10 13.67 -24.86
N GLY A 286 17.40 14.91 -25.28
CA GLY A 286 18.01 15.93 -24.42
C GLY A 286 19.43 15.59 -23.99
N GLY A 287 20.19 14.87 -24.83
CA GLY A 287 21.58 14.50 -24.59
C GLY A 287 21.79 13.15 -23.91
N TYR A 288 20.72 12.47 -23.47
CA TYR A 288 20.82 11.17 -22.78
C TYR A 288 20.71 9.99 -23.74
N ASP A 289 21.64 9.03 -23.63
CA ASP A 289 21.48 7.73 -24.27
C ASP A 289 20.55 6.83 -23.44
N LYS A 290 19.26 6.84 -23.80
CA LYS A 290 18.24 6.02 -23.14
C LYS A 290 18.56 4.53 -23.13
N LEU A 291 19.12 4.01 -24.22
CA LEU A 291 19.47 2.60 -24.31
C LEU A 291 20.58 2.27 -23.31
N SER A 292 21.59 3.12 -23.23
CA SER A 292 22.68 2.98 -22.26
C SER A 292 22.14 3.01 -20.82
N LEU A 293 21.29 3.99 -20.49
CA LEU A 293 20.70 4.14 -19.16
C LEU A 293 19.83 2.94 -18.76
N PHE A 294 19.08 2.36 -19.69
CA PHE A 294 18.29 1.14 -19.45
C PHE A 294 19.16 -0.04 -18.98
N TYR A 295 20.36 -0.18 -19.54
CA TYR A 295 21.29 -1.25 -19.17
C TYR A 295 22.18 -0.92 -17.98
N ARG A 296 22.39 0.37 -17.69
CA ARG A 296 23.32 0.84 -16.64
C ARG A 296 22.68 1.04 -15.27
N VAL A 297 21.37 0.87 -15.11
CA VAL A 297 20.75 0.92 -13.78
C VAL A 297 21.39 -0.14 -12.89
N ASP A 298 22.17 0.30 -11.91
CA ASP A 298 22.83 -0.56 -10.95
C ASP A 298 22.16 -0.50 -9.58
N TYR A 299 22.65 -1.35 -8.69
CA TYR A 299 22.15 -1.47 -7.33
C TYR A 299 22.32 -0.17 -6.55
N ASP A 300 23.51 0.43 -6.61
CA ASP A 300 23.87 1.64 -5.86
C ASP A 300 22.95 2.82 -6.24
N THR A 301 22.65 2.98 -7.53
CA THR A 301 21.70 3.97 -8.03
C THR A 301 20.30 3.73 -7.49
N GLY A 302 19.82 2.48 -7.54
CA GLY A 302 18.50 2.12 -7.03
C GLY A 302 18.39 2.40 -5.53
N LEU A 303 19.39 1.99 -4.77
CA LEU A 303 19.43 2.13 -3.32
C LEU A 303 19.52 3.61 -2.90
N LEU A 304 20.35 4.42 -3.56
CA LEU A 304 20.40 5.87 -3.33
C LEU A 304 19.05 6.53 -3.62
N THR A 305 18.39 6.14 -4.73
CA THR A 305 17.06 6.65 -5.08
C THR A 305 16.03 6.32 -4.00
N ALA A 306 16.06 5.09 -3.47
CA ALA A 306 15.15 4.65 -2.41
C ALA A 306 15.39 5.40 -1.09
N LYS A 307 16.66 5.65 -0.73
CA LYS A 307 17.02 6.44 0.46
C LYS A 307 16.49 7.87 0.36
N LEU A 308 16.79 8.55 -0.75
CA LEU A 308 16.34 9.92 -1.01
C LEU A 308 14.80 10.01 -1.02
N LEU A 309 14.12 9.00 -1.58
CA LEU A 309 12.66 8.90 -1.53
C LEU A 309 12.13 8.95 -0.09
N VAL A 310 12.63 8.10 0.79
CA VAL A 310 12.17 8.01 2.18
C VAL A 310 12.42 9.34 2.91
N ASP A 311 13.59 9.93 2.72
CA ASP A 311 13.95 11.21 3.34
C ASP A 311 13.01 12.33 2.86
N LEU A 312 12.73 12.41 1.56
CA LEU A 312 11.78 13.39 1.01
C LEU A 312 10.36 13.18 1.56
N VAL A 313 9.87 11.94 1.61
CA VAL A 313 8.53 11.66 2.15
C VAL A 313 8.44 12.05 3.62
N LYS A 314 9.44 11.71 4.44
CA LYS A 314 9.49 12.12 5.86
C LYS A 314 9.45 13.64 6.00
N ARG A 315 10.24 14.37 5.21
CA ARG A 315 10.27 15.84 5.20
C ARG A 315 8.92 16.44 4.80
N ILE A 316 8.31 15.94 3.72
CA ILE A 316 6.98 16.39 3.26
C ILE A 316 5.90 16.10 4.31
N GLN A 317 5.88 14.89 4.86
CA GLN A 317 4.92 14.47 5.89
C GLN A 317 5.00 15.37 7.12
N LYS A 318 6.22 15.62 7.61
CA LYS A 318 6.48 16.50 8.75
C LYS A 318 6.04 17.94 8.46
N HIS A 319 6.28 18.43 7.24
CA HIS A 319 5.87 19.77 6.82
C HIS A 319 4.36 19.95 6.80
N ILE A 320 3.64 18.98 6.24
CA ILE A 320 2.18 19.05 6.06
C ILE A 320 1.44 18.87 7.38
N TYR A 321 1.87 17.92 8.22
CA TYR A 321 1.13 17.52 9.41
C TYR A 321 1.79 17.93 10.74
N GLY A 322 2.98 18.55 10.70
CA GLY A 322 3.71 19.07 11.86
C GLY A 322 4.43 18.00 12.71
N GLU A 323 4.93 18.42 13.88
CA GLU A 323 5.72 17.58 14.81
C GLU A 323 4.94 16.39 15.43
N ARG A 324 3.61 16.43 15.39
CA ARG A 324 2.75 15.31 15.85
C ARG A 324 2.33 14.39 14.71
N SER A 325 2.91 14.57 13.53
CA SER A 325 2.60 13.76 12.36
C SER A 325 2.84 12.27 12.64
N VAL A 326 1.83 11.46 12.32
CA VAL A 326 2.02 10.02 12.21
C VAL A 326 2.55 9.77 10.80
N LEU A 327 3.68 9.08 10.71
CA LEU A 327 4.22 8.68 9.44
C LEU A 327 3.30 7.65 8.75
N PRO A 328 3.32 7.56 7.41
CA PRO A 328 2.59 6.52 6.69
C PRO A 328 3.04 5.13 7.16
N VAL A 329 2.10 4.19 7.33
CA VAL A 329 2.37 2.87 7.91
C VAL A 329 3.44 2.05 7.19
N TRP A 330 3.67 2.31 5.90
CA TRP A 330 4.65 1.61 5.08
C TRP A 330 6.09 2.15 5.20
N ILE A 331 6.28 3.34 5.77
CA ILE A 331 7.60 4.00 5.69
C ILE A 331 8.63 3.37 6.62
N ASP A 332 8.22 2.93 7.80
CA ASP A 332 9.14 2.41 8.81
C ASP A 332 9.77 1.09 8.37
N GLU A 333 8.96 0.19 7.78
CA GLU A 333 9.43 -1.08 7.23
C GLU A 333 10.37 -0.85 6.03
N LEU A 334 9.99 0.04 5.12
CA LEU A 334 10.82 0.38 3.96
C LEU A 334 12.17 1.00 4.36
N ASP A 335 12.15 1.94 5.31
CA ASP A 335 13.36 2.61 5.83
C ASP A 335 14.33 1.62 6.49
N GLN A 336 13.79 0.69 7.29
CA GLN A 336 14.58 -0.37 7.92
C GLN A 336 15.26 -1.26 6.88
N GLU A 337 14.54 -1.67 5.83
CA GLU A 337 15.11 -2.54 4.80
C GLU A 337 16.15 -1.79 3.95
N ILE A 338 15.91 -0.52 3.60
CA ILE A 338 16.89 0.32 2.92
C ILE A 338 18.15 0.47 3.76
N GLN A 339 18.01 0.74 5.06
CA GLN A 339 19.16 0.90 5.96
C GLN A 339 19.98 -0.38 6.06
N LYS A 340 19.32 -1.54 6.20
CA LYS A 340 19.98 -2.85 6.16
C LYS A 340 20.73 -3.08 4.85
N CYS A 341 20.11 -2.75 3.72
CA CYS A 341 20.73 -2.84 2.39
C CYS A 341 21.94 -1.90 2.25
N TRP A 342 21.87 -0.70 2.84
CA TRP A 342 22.93 0.31 2.84
C TRP A 342 24.15 -0.13 3.64
N GLU A 343 23.94 -0.64 4.85
CA GLU A 343 25.02 -1.14 5.72
C GLU A 343 25.76 -2.33 5.08
N SER A 344 25.03 -3.21 4.39
CA SER A 344 25.65 -4.29 3.62
C SER A 344 26.57 -3.75 2.53
N LEU A 345 26.15 -2.71 1.80
CA LEU A 345 26.94 -2.10 0.73
C LEU A 345 28.20 -1.39 1.27
N GLU A 346 28.08 -0.65 2.38
CA GLU A 346 29.22 0.03 3.00
C GLU A 346 30.27 -0.95 3.54
N SER A 347 29.81 -2.06 4.14
CA SER A 347 30.70 -3.12 4.63
C SER A 347 31.52 -3.73 3.49
N GLU A 348 30.94 -3.86 2.29
CA GLU A 348 31.66 -4.35 1.11
C GLU A 348 32.71 -3.36 0.61
N ARG A 349 32.39 -2.06 0.58
CA ARG A 349 33.33 -1.01 0.15
C ARG A 349 34.53 -0.89 1.08
N HIS A 350 34.34 -1.08 2.39
CA HIS A 350 35.44 -1.08 3.36
C HIS A 350 36.34 -2.31 3.23
N ASN A 351 35.78 -3.46 2.88
CA ASN A 351 36.54 -4.71 2.71
C ASN A 351 37.25 -4.81 1.35
N ASN A 352 36.83 -4.03 0.36
CA ASN A 352 37.45 -3.93 -0.96
C ASN A 352 37.66 -2.45 -1.33
N PRO A 353 38.65 -1.76 -0.75
CA PRO A 353 38.98 -0.40 -1.14
C PRO A 353 39.39 -0.42 -2.61
N VAL A 354 38.54 0.14 -3.48
CA VAL A 354 38.82 0.31 -4.90
C VAL A 354 40.03 1.26 -5.01
N GLY A 355 41.21 0.69 -5.23
CA GLY A 355 42.48 1.44 -5.25
C GLY A 355 43.75 0.66 -4.89
N ALA A 356 43.71 -0.66 -4.75
CA ALA A 356 44.90 -1.51 -4.66
C ALA A 356 45.01 -2.41 -5.89
N ASP A 357 45.21 -1.79 -7.06
CA ASP A 357 45.87 -2.36 -8.24
C ASP A 357 46.41 -1.22 -9.12
#